data_AF-A0A3B0PI26-F1
#
_entry.id   AF-A0A3B0PI26-F1
#
_cell.length_a   1.000
_cell.length_b   1.000
_cell.length_c   1.000
_cell.angle_alpha   90.00
_cell.angle_beta   90.00
_cell.angle_gamma   90.00
#
_symmetry.space_group_name_H-M   'P 1'
#
loop_
_entity.id
_entity.type
_entity.pdbx_description
1 polymer ?
#
loop_
_entity_poly.entity_id
_entity_poly.type
_entity_poly.pdbx_seq_one_letter_code
_entity_poly.pdbx_strand_id
1 'polypeptide(L)'
;MKVPGLRIYTSQLSKEIILERLSKYGIKKDSYKIIVLDERKKIGNIYVQPISLPGSVPGNIGFDFITKTGDYVFMFNFVEGDLDIFGRTW
;
A
#
# COMPACT_ATOMS: atom_id res chain seq x y z
N MET A 1 18.15 11.33 0.82
CA MET A 1 17.56 10.10 1.40
C MET A 1 18.68 9.07 1.53
N LYS A 2 18.76 8.32 2.64
CA LYS A 2 19.92 7.43 2.92
C LYS A 2 19.93 6.11 2.13
N VAL A 3 18.84 5.80 1.41
CA VAL A 3 18.70 4.57 0.61
C VAL A 3 18.60 4.96 -0.87
N PRO A 4 19.67 4.86 -1.65
CA PRO A 4 19.63 5.11 -3.09
C PRO A 4 18.68 4.13 -3.80
N GLY A 5 17.86 4.63 -4.73
CA GLY A 5 17.00 3.78 -5.57
C GLY A 5 15.83 3.11 -4.83
N LEU A 6 15.39 3.67 -3.71
CA LEU A 6 14.31 3.11 -2.89
C LEU A 6 13.01 2.97 -3.69
N ARG A 7 12.43 1.76 -3.69
CA ARG A 7 11.10 1.50 -4.24
C ARG A 7 10.10 1.43 -3.10
N ILE A 8 9.08 2.29 -3.16
CA ILE A 8 8.02 2.39 -2.16
C ILE A 8 6.74 1.84 -2.79
N TYR A 9 6.14 0.83 -2.19
CA TYR A 9 4.90 0.21 -2.68
C TYR A 9 3.74 0.64 -1.79
N THR A 10 2.63 1.06 -2.38
CA THR A 10 1.53 1.71 -1.63
C THR A 10 0.22 1.76 -2.43
N SER A 11 -0.88 2.18 -1.81
CA SER A 11 -2.12 2.55 -2.51
C SER A 11 -1.99 3.89 -3.26
N GLN A 12 -2.93 4.18 -4.15
CA GLN A 12 -2.96 5.43 -4.93
C GLN A 12 -3.06 6.67 -4.04
N LEU A 13 -3.98 6.70 -3.07
CA LEU A 13 -4.14 7.85 -2.17
C LEU A 13 -2.88 8.09 -1.32
N SER A 14 -2.32 7.02 -0.75
CA SER A 14 -1.09 7.12 0.04
C SER A 14 0.10 7.57 -0.81
N LYS A 15 0.17 7.22 -2.10
CA LYS A 15 1.21 7.75 -3.02
C LYS A 15 1.13 9.26 -3.13
N GLU A 16 -0.06 9.84 -3.28
CA GLU A 16 -0.26 11.29 -3.38
C GLU A 16 0.21 11.99 -2.10
N ILE A 17 -0.19 11.47 -0.94
CA ILE A 17 0.23 11.98 0.38
C ILE A 17 1.76 11.89 0.53
N ILE A 18 2.37 10.76 0.17
CA ILE A 18 3.83 10.59 0.26
C ILE A 18 4.55 11.60 -0.66
N LEU A 19 4.07 11.79 -1.89
CA LEU A 19 4.67 12.75 -2.83
C LEU A 19 4.61 14.19 -2.29
N GLU A 20 3.47 14.59 -1.72
CA GLU A 20 3.32 15.90 -1.09
C GLU A 20 4.33 16.09 0.05
N ARG A 21 4.43 15.09 0.94
CA ARG A 21 5.36 15.12 2.08
C ARG A 21 6.81 15.18 1.63
N LEU A 22 7.23 14.33 0.69
CA LEU A 22 8.61 14.32 0.17
C LEU A 22 8.97 15.65 -0.50
N SER A 23 8.02 16.24 -1.24
CA SER A 23 8.18 17.57 -1.85
C SER A 23 8.38 18.65 -0.79
N LYS A 24 7.56 18.65 0.28
CA LYS A 24 7.68 19.60 1.40
C LYS A 24 9.05 19.58 2.08
N TYR A 25 9.72 18.43 2.11
CA TYR A 25 11.07 18.28 2.66
C TYR A 25 12.20 18.44 1.64
N GLY A 26 11.89 18.83 0.39
CA GLY A 26 12.89 19.01 -0.67
C GLY A 26 13.60 17.71 -1.08
N ILE A 27 12.99 16.55 -0.87
CA ILE A 27 13.59 15.27 -1.25
C ILE A 27 13.47 15.11 -2.76
N LYS A 28 14.63 14.97 -3.42
CA LYS A 28 14.70 14.89 -4.89
C LYS A 28 13.98 13.65 -5.42
N LYS A 29 13.20 13.83 -6.49
CA LYS A 29 12.38 12.78 -7.14
C LYS A 29 13.20 11.63 -7.74
N ASP A 30 14.44 11.88 -8.10
CA ASP A 30 15.39 10.88 -8.63
C ASP A 30 15.86 9.87 -7.57
N SER A 31 15.66 10.17 -6.29
CA SER A 31 16.14 9.33 -5.20
C SER A 31 15.21 8.17 -4.85
N TYR A 32 13.96 8.16 -5.33
CA TYR A 32 12.95 7.16 -5.01
C TYR A 32 12.01 6.86 -6.18
N LYS A 33 11.32 5.71 -6.12
CA LYS A 33 10.21 5.36 -7.01
C LYS A 33 9.03 4.87 -6.20
N ILE A 34 7.91 5.59 -6.26
CA ILE A 34 6.65 5.15 -5.63
C ILE A 34 5.82 4.39 -6.66
N ILE A 35 5.43 3.17 -6.31
CA ILE A 35 4.73 2.21 -7.16
C ILE A 35 3.39 1.93 -6.51
N VAL A 36 2.31 2.10 -7.28
CA VAL A 36 0.97 1.72 -6.83
C VAL A 36 0.82 0.21 -6.95
N LEU A 37 0.23 -0.40 -5.92
CA LEU A 37 -0.24 -1.78 -5.94
C LEU A 37 -1.77 -1.76 -5.94
N ASP A 38 -2.34 -1.81 -7.13
CA ASP A 38 -3.77 -1.90 -7.43
C ASP A 38 -4.16 -3.27 -8.01
N GLU A 39 -3.18 -4.03 -8.50
CA GLU A 39 -3.34 -5.38 -9.03
C GLU A 39 -2.24 -6.33 -8.55
N ARG A 40 -2.42 -7.64 -8.82
CA ARG A 40 -1.41 -8.66 -8.56
C ARG A 40 -0.11 -8.30 -9.27
N LYS A 41 0.99 -8.22 -8.52
CA LYS A 41 2.30 -7.86 -9.08
C LYS A 41 3.37 -8.85 -8.69
N LYS A 42 4.23 -9.19 -9.65
CA LYS A 42 5.44 -9.97 -9.37
C LYS A 42 6.49 -9.05 -8.76
N ILE A 43 6.96 -9.39 -7.56
CA ILE A 43 8.02 -8.67 -6.84
C ILE A 43 9.10 -9.69 -6.47
N GLY A 44 10.24 -9.62 -7.15
CA GLY A 44 11.27 -10.65 -7.05
C GLY A 44 10.74 -12.03 -7.48
N ASN A 45 10.78 -12.99 -6.56
CA ASN A 45 10.37 -14.38 -6.79
C ASN A 45 8.95 -14.71 -6.33
N ILE A 46 8.21 -13.74 -5.82
CA ILE A 46 6.86 -13.91 -5.29
C ILE A 46 5.86 -13.03 -6.03
N TYR A 47 4.57 -13.34 -5.86
CA TYR A 47 3.49 -12.43 -6.24
C TYR A 47 2.97 -11.73 -4.98
N VAL A 48 2.61 -10.46 -5.13
CA VAL A 48 1.95 -9.68 -4.08
C VAL A 48 0.62 -9.21 -4.63
N GLN A 49 -0.45 -9.53 -3.93
CA GLN A 49 -1.81 -9.13 -4.26
C GLN A 49 -2.29 -8.10 -3.21
N PRO A 50 -2.61 -6.87 -3.62
CA PRO A 50 -3.27 -5.92 -2.73
C PRO A 50 -4.71 -6.38 -2.45
N ILE A 51 -5.16 -6.20 -1.21
CA ILE A 51 -6.54 -6.47 -0.78
C ILE A 51 -7.12 -5.14 -0.28
N SER A 52 -8.25 -4.72 -0.81
CA SER A 52 -8.94 -3.54 -0.29
C SER A 52 -9.46 -3.83 1.11
N LEU A 53 -9.11 -2.98 2.08
CA LEU A 53 -9.55 -3.13 3.46
C LEU A 53 -10.39 -1.93 3.89
N PRO A 54 -11.52 -2.15 4.59
CA PRO A 54 -12.29 -1.10 5.21
C PRO A 54 -11.51 -0.55 6.40
N GLY A 55 -11.63 0.74 6.63
CA GLY A 55 -10.95 1.42 7.72
C GLY A 55 -11.40 2.87 7.82
N SER A 56 -10.81 3.60 8.75
CA SER A 56 -11.18 5.00 9.00
C SER A 56 -10.66 5.99 7.95
N VAL A 57 -9.82 5.54 7.01
CA VAL A 57 -9.25 6.35 5.93
C VAL A 57 -9.38 5.61 4.60
N PRO A 58 -9.81 6.27 3.51
CA PRO A 58 -9.85 5.66 2.18
C PRO A 58 -8.48 5.15 1.73
N GLY A 59 -8.46 4.15 0.85
CA GLY A 59 -7.22 3.61 0.29
C GLY A 59 -6.40 2.74 1.25
N ASN A 60 -7.01 2.28 2.34
CA ASN A 60 -6.45 1.25 3.21
C ASN A 60 -6.36 -0.09 2.45
N ILE A 61 -5.19 -0.73 2.50
CA ILE A 61 -4.93 -1.97 1.79
C ILE A 61 -4.17 -2.96 2.69
N GLY A 62 -4.56 -4.22 2.60
CA GLY A 62 -3.80 -5.37 3.05
C GLY A 62 -3.01 -5.97 1.90
N PHE A 63 -2.18 -6.97 2.21
CA PHE A 63 -1.37 -7.67 1.23
C PHE A 63 -1.42 -9.17 1.44
N ASP A 64 -1.64 -9.89 0.35
CA ASP A 64 -1.38 -11.31 0.25
C ASP A 64 -0.05 -11.54 -0.47
N PHE A 65 0.92 -12.13 0.22
CA PHE A 65 2.22 -12.51 -0.31
C PHE A 65 2.19 -13.99 -0.71
N ILE A 66 2.07 -14.24 -2.01
CA ILE A 66 1.94 -15.56 -2.61
C ILE A 66 3.33 -16.10 -2.89
N THR A 67 3.75 -17.09 -2.10
CA THR A 67 5.05 -17.76 -2.21
C THR A 67 4.89 -19.15 -2.82
N LYS A 68 6.00 -19.86 -3.07
CA LYS A 68 5.95 -21.26 -3.56
C LYS A 68 5.34 -22.24 -2.55
N THR A 69 5.40 -21.91 -1.26
CA THR A 69 5.00 -22.78 -0.15
C THR A 69 3.66 -22.40 0.45
N GLY A 70 3.02 -21.36 -0.06
CA GLY A 70 1.75 -20.84 0.43
C GLY A 70 1.72 -19.33 0.52
N ASP A 71 0.61 -18.84 1.08
CA ASP A 71 0.22 -17.45 1.05
C ASP A 71 0.31 -16.86 2.47
N TYR A 72 0.90 -15.66 2.58
CA TYR A 72 0.96 -14.92 3.84
C TYR A 72 0.10 -13.68 3.72
N VAL A 73 -1.01 -13.67 4.45
CA VAL A 73 -1.97 -12.55 4.43
C VAL A 73 -1.67 -11.61 5.59
N PHE A 74 -1.46 -10.34 5.26
CA PHE A 74 -1.27 -9.26 6.21
C PHE A 74 -2.39 -8.24 6.04
N MET A 75 -3.26 -8.19 7.04
CA MET A 75 -4.34 -7.21 7.14
C MET A 75 -4.03 -6.30 8.33
N PHE A 76 -3.87 -5.01 8.09
CA PHE A 76 -3.55 -4.03 9.13
C PHE A 76 -4.62 -2.95 9.19
N ASN A 77 -4.92 -2.49 10.41
CA ASN A 77 -5.77 -1.33 10.68
C ASN A 77 -7.11 -1.38 9.94
N PHE A 78 -7.74 -2.57 9.89
CA PHE A 78 -9.08 -2.73 9.36
C PHE A 78 -10.07 -2.89 10.51
N VAL A 79 -11.32 -2.52 10.23
CA VAL A 79 -12.44 -2.72 11.15
C VAL A 79 -13.47 -3.57 10.43
N GLU A 80 -14.03 -4.54 11.13
CA GLU A 80 -15.20 -5.27 10.69
C GLU A 80 -16.39 -4.75 11.51
N GLY A 81 -17.38 -4.14 10.86
CA GLY A 81 -18.52 -3.55 11.53
C GLY A 81 -19.26 -2.49 10.71
N ASP A 82 -20.10 -1.73 11.41
CA ASP A 82 -20.77 -0.56 10.86
C ASP A 82 -19.84 0.66 10.97
N LEU A 83 -19.47 1.23 9.83
CA LEU A 83 -18.61 2.42 9.73
C LEU A 83 -19.42 3.70 9.50
N ASP A 84 -20.71 3.69 9.84
CA ASP A 84 -21.63 4.83 9.75
C ASP A 84 -21.68 5.39 8.31
N ILE A 85 -21.19 6.60 8.07
CA ILE A 85 -21.20 7.22 6.74
C ILE A 85 -20.38 6.46 5.68
N PHE A 86 -19.47 5.57 6.11
CA PHE A 86 -18.67 4.75 5.21
C PHE A 86 -19.30 3.38 4.92
N GLY A 87 -20.48 3.12 5.50
CA GLY A 87 -21.26 1.90 5.29
C GLY A 87 -20.81 0.74 6.17
N ARG A 88 -21.45 -0.41 5.97
CA ARG A 88 -21.12 -1.64 6.67
C ARG A 88 -20.06 -2.41 5.91
N THR A 89 -19.07 -2.93 6.62
CA THR A 89 -18.11 -3.88 6.05
C THR A 89 -18.80 -5.22 5.79
N TRP A 90 -18.11 -6.10 5.06
CA TRP A 90 -18.58 -7.46 4.83
C TRP A 90 -18.97 -8.20 6.11
#